data_AF-A0AAC9SMU0-F1
#
_entry.id   AF-A0AAC9SMU0-F1
#
_cell.length_a   1.000
_cell.length_b   1.000
_cell.length_c   1.000
_cell.angle_alpha   90.00
_cell.angle_beta   90.00
_cell.angle_gamma   90.00
#
_symmetry.space_group_name_H-M   'P 1'
#
loop_
_entity.id
_entity.type
_entity.pdbx_description
1 polymer ?
#
loop_
_entity_poly.entity_id
_entity_poly.type
_entity_poly.pdbx_seq_one_letter_code
_entity_poly.pdbx_strand_id
1 'polypeptide(L)'
;MHSKRVLYRTAFTSRALAPAAIGIAALVLGGCTQSRARQDTYKVANSTCSYMMPTVSGTRTYVPTQQSQNFAGAEPKGAPDSKIAYPNPETPAFCDRPLSDTLPSSLEMADYTHLLTATGLLAILQQDGPFTVFGIPNSALETYDAQTGNKLTSPDNTAVIKEILSYTIVKGRWPLAKIKQAALASPTQSVGLPTLNGQLLSAWVDGPSGQVVIGNGQGMTSHLWVTGIPQSNGVLYFTQDLVLPPVAQQNAATSTSASAASVTPANPLPTAQAQAQAQAQAQAQAQAQAQAQAQAQAQAQAQAQAQASTVAARTQPATATYTSRKENLATPPVLQLP
;
A
#
# COMPACT_ATOMS: atom_id res chain seq x y z
N MET A 1 9.78 54.64 40.28
CA MET A 1 8.82 55.35 41.15
C MET A 1 7.48 54.62 41.09
N HIS A 2 6.94 54.25 42.27
CA HIS A 2 5.59 53.70 42.58
C HIS A 2 5.21 52.36 41.89
N SER A 3 5.34 51.16 42.50
CA SER A 3 4.90 50.62 43.80
C SER A 3 3.38 50.60 44.01
N LYS A 4 2.77 49.40 43.96
CA LYS A 4 2.02 48.82 45.10
C LYS A 4 1.61 47.36 44.84
N ARG A 5 2.09 46.48 45.74
CA ARG A 5 1.59 45.13 46.02
C ARG A 5 0.27 45.24 46.78
N VAL A 6 -0.66 44.31 46.57
CA VAL A 6 -1.72 43.97 47.54
C VAL A 6 -1.82 42.44 47.64
N LEU A 7 -1.48 41.95 48.83
CA LEU A 7 -1.75 40.63 49.41
C LEU A 7 -3.19 40.61 49.95
N TYR A 8 -3.91 39.47 49.89
CA TYR A 8 -4.84 39.00 50.94
C TYR A 8 -5.16 37.50 50.65
N ARG A 9 -4.57 36.55 51.38
CA ARG A 9 -5.03 35.89 52.62
C ARG A 9 -6.24 34.92 52.44
N THR A 10 -5.89 33.64 52.44
CA THR A 10 -6.54 32.47 53.07
C THR A 10 -7.89 32.63 53.78
N ALA A 11 -8.82 31.71 53.52
CA ALA A 11 -9.70 31.14 54.54
C ALA A 11 -10.09 29.69 54.17
N PHE A 12 -9.47 28.74 54.88
CA PHE A 12 -9.98 27.39 55.08
C PHE A 12 -11.23 27.48 55.98
N THR A 13 -12.29 26.74 55.65
CA THR A 13 -13.35 26.39 56.60
C THR A 13 -13.59 24.90 56.60
N SER A 14 -13.27 24.31 57.74
CA SER A 14 -13.51 22.94 58.18
C SER A 14 -14.74 22.89 59.10
N ARG A 15 -15.58 21.85 58.95
CA ARG A 15 -16.51 21.31 59.98
C ARG A 15 -17.06 19.96 59.47
N ALA A 16 -16.57 18.82 59.98
CA ALA A 16 -17.11 18.00 61.09
C ALA A 16 -18.23 17.03 60.61
N LEU A 17 -18.05 15.69 60.52
CA LEU A 17 -18.06 14.64 61.58
C LEU A 17 -19.23 14.84 62.58
N ALA A 18 -20.17 13.94 62.91
CA ALA A 18 -20.43 12.49 62.78
C ALA A 18 -21.96 12.28 63.14
N PRO A 19 -22.59 11.10 63.46
CA PRO A 19 -22.06 9.75 63.66
C PRO A 19 -22.87 8.59 63.04
N ALA A 20 -22.35 7.39 63.29
CA ALA A 20 -22.80 6.07 62.88
C ALA A 20 -24.16 5.61 63.46
N ALA A 21 -24.87 4.78 62.68
CA ALA A 21 -25.85 3.82 63.18
C ALA A 21 -25.63 2.48 62.46
N ILE A 22 -25.33 1.46 63.28
CA ILE A 22 -25.11 0.06 62.91
C ILE A 22 -26.48 -0.60 62.71
N GLY A 23 -26.67 -1.27 61.58
CA GLY A 23 -27.86 -2.09 61.30
C GLY A 23 -27.49 -3.28 60.42
N ILE A 24 -27.26 -4.43 61.04
CA ILE A 24 -27.03 -5.72 60.38
C ILE A 24 -28.40 -6.28 59.96
N ALA A 25 -28.62 -6.52 58.66
CA ALA A 25 -29.72 -7.36 58.19
C ALA A 25 -29.48 -7.94 56.78
N ALA A 26 -29.47 -9.28 56.74
CA ALA A 26 -29.86 -10.16 55.64
C ALA A 26 -29.05 -10.19 54.33
N LEU A 27 -28.19 -11.21 54.25
CA LEU A 27 -27.84 -11.92 53.00
C LEU A 27 -29.11 -12.35 52.27
N VAL A 28 -29.39 -11.74 51.12
CA VAL A 28 -30.24 -12.31 50.08
C VAL A 28 -29.35 -12.50 48.85
N LEU A 29 -29.13 -13.76 48.50
CA LEU A 29 -28.55 -14.22 47.23
C LEU A 29 -29.51 -13.84 46.08
N GLY A 30 -29.54 -12.56 45.72
CA GLY A 30 -30.10 -12.07 44.47
C GLY A 30 -28.97 -12.04 43.45
N GLY A 31 -28.96 -12.99 42.53
CA GLY A 31 -27.99 -13.04 41.44
C GLY A 31 -27.88 -11.67 40.76
N CYS A 32 -26.65 -11.21 40.56
CA CYS A 32 -26.37 -10.10 39.67
C CYS A 32 -27.03 -10.43 38.32
N THR A 33 -28.19 -9.82 38.06
CA THR A 33 -28.72 -9.65 36.71
C THR A 33 -27.72 -8.76 36.00
N GLN A 34 -26.69 -9.40 35.46
CA GLN A 34 -25.75 -8.83 34.55
C GLN A 34 -26.60 -8.14 33.48
N SER A 35 -26.62 -6.82 33.53
CA SER A 35 -27.25 -6.02 32.50
C SER A 35 -26.78 -6.58 31.17
N ARG A 36 -27.72 -6.98 30.30
CA ARG A 36 -27.46 -7.25 28.89
C ARG A 36 -26.99 -5.93 28.29
N ALA A 37 -25.73 -5.61 28.53
CA ALA A 37 -25.11 -4.37 28.12
C ALA A 37 -25.17 -4.35 26.59
N ARG A 38 -26.15 -3.58 26.12
CA ARG A 38 -26.16 -2.82 24.88
C ARG A 38 -25.20 -3.42 23.83
N GLN A 39 -25.73 -4.29 22.97
CA GLN A 39 -25.41 -4.11 21.56
C GLN A 39 -25.96 -2.72 21.22
N ASP A 40 -25.19 -1.67 21.48
CA ASP A 40 -25.51 -0.36 20.96
C ASP A 40 -25.62 -0.57 19.45
N THR A 41 -26.85 -0.41 18.95
CA THR A 41 -27.08 -0.33 17.52
C THR A 41 -26.29 0.89 17.08
N TYR A 42 -25.06 0.66 16.60
CA TYR A 42 -24.31 1.68 15.89
C TYR A 42 -25.23 2.14 14.77
N LYS A 43 -25.84 3.31 14.93
CA LYS A 43 -26.46 4.01 13.82
C LYS A 43 -25.31 4.47 12.93
N VAL A 44 -24.76 3.55 12.15
CA VAL A 44 -23.99 3.90 10.97
C VAL A 44 -24.97 4.59 10.04
N ALA A 45 -24.73 5.87 9.77
CA ALA A 45 -25.38 6.50 8.63
C ALA A 45 -25.03 5.63 7.42
N ASN A 46 -26.05 5.18 6.67
CA ASN A 46 -25.80 4.43 5.45
C ASN A 46 -25.07 5.37 4.49
N SER A 47 -23.80 5.06 4.21
CA SER A 47 -23.04 5.75 3.17
C SER A 47 -23.73 5.55 1.83
N THR A 48 -23.86 6.61 1.04
CA THR A 48 -24.48 6.56 -0.29
C THR A 48 -23.63 5.84 -1.33
N CYS A 49 -22.35 5.59 -1.04
CA CYS A 49 -21.51 4.71 -1.84
C CYS A 49 -20.40 4.04 -1.02
N SER A 50 -20.03 2.84 -1.49
CA SER A 50 -18.98 1.98 -0.95
C SER A 50 -18.19 1.39 -2.10
N TYR A 51 -16.88 1.27 -1.94
CA TYR A 51 -15.96 0.61 -2.86
C TYR A 51 -15.14 -0.42 -2.10
N MET A 52 -14.96 -1.60 -2.67
CA MET A 52 -14.07 -2.60 -2.05
C MET A 52 -12.62 -2.22 -2.33
N MET A 53 -11.82 -2.09 -1.26
CA MET A 53 -10.39 -1.89 -1.40
C MET A 53 -9.72 -3.15 -1.99
N PRO A 54 -8.71 -3.00 -2.84
CA PRO A 54 -8.02 -4.13 -3.44
C PRO A 54 -7.24 -4.88 -2.37
N THR A 55 -7.15 -6.19 -2.55
CA THR A 55 -6.28 -7.06 -1.76
C THR A 55 -5.06 -7.40 -2.61
N VAL A 56 -3.90 -6.80 -2.31
CA VAL A 56 -2.66 -6.97 -3.08
C VAL A 56 -1.79 -8.08 -2.47
N SER A 57 -1.76 -8.19 -1.14
CA SER A 57 -1.11 -9.26 -0.36
C SER A 57 -2.05 -10.47 -0.19
N GLY A 58 -2.57 -10.97 -1.30
CA GLY A 58 -3.38 -12.19 -1.33
C GLY A 58 -2.54 -13.46 -1.22
N THR A 59 -1.93 -13.73 -0.06
CA THR A 59 -1.59 -15.07 0.49
C THR A 59 -0.73 -14.94 1.75
N ARG A 60 -1.33 -14.53 2.88
CA ARG A 60 -0.75 -14.86 4.18
C ARG A 60 -1.05 -16.33 4.47
N THR A 61 -0.32 -17.21 3.81
CA THR A 61 -0.31 -18.64 4.12
C THR A 61 0.22 -18.77 5.54
N TYR A 62 -0.65 -19.11 6.49
CA TYR A 62 -0.23 -19.48 7.83
C TYR A 62 0.77 -20.64 7.70
N VAL A 63 2.06 -20.38 8.00
CA VAL A 63 3.07 -21.44 8.09
C VAL A 63 2.99 -21.99 9.51
N PRO A 64 2.44 -23.18 9.74
CA PRO A 64 2.47 -23.76 11.08
C PRO A 64 3.93 -23.96 11.48
N THR A 65 4.30 -23.47 12.66
CA THR A 65 5.60 -23.75 13.28
C THR A 65 5.76 -25.26 13.45
N GLN A 66 6.74 -25.86 12.77
CA GLN A 66 7.13 -27.27 12.90
C GLN A 66 7.85 -27.56 14.23
N GLN A 67 7.30 -27.08 15.36
CA GLN A 67 7.97 -27.17 16.67
C GLN A 67 7.14 -27.88 17.74
N SER A 68 6.25 -28.80 17.33
CA SER A 68 5.55 -29.70 18.25
C SER A 68 6.06 -31.15 18.23
N GLN A 69 7.08 -31.50 17.43
CA GLN A 69 7.44 -32.92 17.28
C GLN A 69 8.34 -33.50 18.40
N ASN A 70 8.86 -32.70 19.34
CA ASN A 70 9.83 -33.20 20.33
C ASN A 70 9.55 -32.79 21.79
N PHE A 71 8.30 -32.90 22.26
CA PHE A 71 8.04 -32.99 23.71
C PHE A 71 7.39 -34.34 24.03
N ALA A 72 8.21 -35.28 24.51
CA ALA A 72 7.75 -36.53 25.07
C ALA A 72 7.06 -36.24 26.42
N GLY A 73 5.73 -36.40 26.49
CA GLY A 73 5.02 -36.44 27.77
C GLY A 73 3.76 -35.57 27.94
N ALA A 74 3.01 -35.25 26.88
CA ALA A 74 1.67 -34.67 27.03
C ALA A 74 0.64 -35.41 26.16
N GLU A 75 -0.42 -35.89 26.81
CA GLU A 75 -1.59 -36.56 26.22
C GLU A 75 -2.35 -35.66 25.21
N PRO A 76 -3.13 -36.24 24.27
CA PRO A 76 -3.47 -35.61 23.01
C PRO A 76 -4.67 -34.68 23.16
N LYS A 77 -4.43 -33.44 23.58
CA LYS A 77 -5.34 -32.36 23.21
C LYS A 77 -5.00 -32.00 21.76
N GLY A 78 -5.64 -32.69 20.82
CA GLY A 78 -5.46 -32.45 19.39
C GLY A 78 -5.48 -30.95 19.13
N ALA A 79 -4.33 -30.42 18.69
CA ALA A 79 -4.24 -29.02 18.30
C ALA A 79 -5.32 -28.79 17.24
N PRO A 80 -6.12 -27.70 17.31
CA PRO A 80 -7.07 -27.43 16.25
C PRO A 80 -6.30 -27.30 14.94
N ASP A 81 -6.54 -28.25 14.04
CA ASP A 81 -5.99 -28.28 12.69
C ASP A 81 -6.72 -27.21 11.86
N SER A 82 -6.42 -25.94 12.10
CA SER A 82 -6.98 -24.86 11.30
C SER A 82 -6.12 -24.67 10.04
N LYS A 83 -6.21 -25.64 9.13
CA LYS A 83 -6.00 -25.40 7.68
C LYS A 83 -7.15 -24.59 7.06
N ILE A 84 -7.83 -23.78 7.86
CA ILE A 84 -8.78 -22.79 7.35
C ILE A 84 -7.93 -21.56 7.06
N ALA A 85 -7.49 -21.43 5.81
CA ALA A 85 -7.06 -20.13 5.32
C ALA A 85 -8.26 -19.20 5.47
N TYR A 86 -8.21 -18.30 6.44
CA TYR A 86 -9.21 -17.24 6.53
C TYR A 86 -9.12 -16.44 5.22
N PRO A 87 -10.22 -16.32 4.45
CA PRO A 87 -10.22 -15.41 3.32
C PRO A 87 -9.90 -14.00 3.85
N ASN A 88 -9.14 -13.23 3.08
CA ASN A 88 -8.87 -11.84 3.47
C ASN A 88 -10.22 -11.13 3.64
N PRO A 89 -10.45 -10.47 4.79
CA PRO A 89 -11.72 -9.83 5.05
C PRO A 89 -11.95 -8.72 4.02
N GLU A 90 -13.17 -8.64 3.49
CA GLU A 90 -13.56 -7.53 2.64
C GLU A 90 -13.46 -6.22 3.44
N THR A 91 -12.75 -5.24 2.89
CA THR A 91 -12.55 -3.94 3.52
C THR A 91 -13.23 -2.84 2.70
N PRO A 92 -14.51 -2.52 2.98
CA PRO A 92 -15.22 -1.48 2.26
C PRO A 92 -14.71 -0.10 2.64
N ALA A 93 -14.45 0.72 1.64
CA ALA A 93 -14.15 2.14 1.76
C ALA A 93 -15.39 2.97 1.38
N PHE A 94 -15.80 3.85 2.28
CA PHE A 94 -17.00 4.65 2.12
C PHE A 94 -16.70 6.06 1.62
N CYS A 95 -17.55 6.61 0.77
CA CYS A 95 -17.28 7.89 0.10
C CYS A 95 -17.45 9.12 0.98
N ASP A 96 -18.25 9.02 2.03
CA ASP A 96 -18.55 10.07 3.01
C ASP A 96 -17.49 10.14 4.12
N ARG A 97 -16.56 9.18 4.16
CA ARG A 97 -15.45 9.16 5.09
C ARG A 97 -14.25 9.93 4.54
N PRO A 98 -13.47 10.61 5.41
CA PRO A 98 -12.23 11.23 5.00
C PRO A 98 -11.16 10.16 4.74
N LEU A 99 -10.15 10.54 3.96
CA LEU A 99 -8.99 9.69 3.67
C LEU A 99 -8.34 9.14 4.94
N SER A 100 -8.27 9.94 6.01
CA SER A 100 -7.69 9.54 7.29
C SER A 100 -8.42 8.39 7.99
N ASP A 101 -9.70 8.19 7.72
CA ASP A 101 -10.50 7.10 8.31
C ASP A 101 -10.38 5.82 7.47
N THR A 102 -10.32 5.97 6.15
CA THR A 102 -10.26 4.84 5.22
C THR A 102 -8.88 4.20 5.16
N LEU A 103 -7.80 4.98 5.15
CA LEU A 103 -6.42 4.47 5.12
C LEU A 103 -6.12 3.41 6.20
N PRO A 104 -6.38 3.65 7.50
CA PRO A 104 -6.12 2.67 8.56
C PRO A 104 -7.04 1.43 8.50
N SER A 105 -8.16 1.51 7.77
CA SER A 105 -9.06 0.36 7.58
C SER A 105 -8.57 -0.64 6.53
N SER A 106 -7.59 -0.24 5.71
CA SER A 106 -7.00 -1.10 4.68
C SER A 106 -5.85 -1.92 5.24
N LEU A 107 -5.96 -3.25 5.17
CA LEU A 107 -4.87 -4.15 5.56
C LEU A 107 -3.62 -3.95 4.69
N GLU A 108 -3.81 -3.60 3.41
CA GLU A 108 -2.76 -3.39 2.42
C GLU A 108 -2.01 -2.06 2.57
N MET A 109 -2.51 -1.15 3.42
CA MET A 109 -1.91 0.17 3.65
C MET A 109 -1.48 0.36 5.11
N ALA A 110 -1.33 -0.73 5.86
CA ALA A 110 -0.95 -0.69 7.27
C ALA A 110 0.42 0.01 7.48
N ASP A 111 1.42 -0.36 6.70
CA ASP A 111 2.77 0.23 6.79
C ASP A 111 2.76 1.68 6.34
N TYR A 112 2.07 1.97 5.23
CA TYR A 112 1.89 3.33 4.72
C TYR A 112 1.24 4.23 5.77
N THR A 113 0.17 3.76 6.42
CA THR A 113 -0.55 4.50 7.47
C THR A 113 0.30 4.71 8.71
N HIS A 114 1.10 3.71 9.11
CA HIS A 114 2.05 3.84 10.20
C HIS A 114 3.07 4.95 9.93
N LEU A 115 3.66 4.98 8.73
CA LEU A 115 4.64 6.01 8.35
C LEU A 115 4.00 7.39 8.18
N LEU A 116 2.77 7.49 7.67
CA LEU A 116 2.01 8.75 7.64
C LEU A 116 1.75 9.31 9.04
N THR A 117 1.49 8.43 10.00
CA THR A 117 1.30 8.80 11.41
C THR A 117 2.61 9.29 12.00
N ALA A 118 3.71 8.54 11.82
CA ALA A 118 5.03 8.88 12.33
C ALA A 118 5.57 10.22 11.77
N THR A 119 5.25 10.55 10.52
CA THR A 119 5.69 11.78 9.85
C THR A 119 4.75 12.99 10.06
N GLY A 120 3.59 12.76 10.69
CA GLY A 120 2.54 13.76 10.91
C GLY A 120 1.70 14.11 9.68
N LEU A 121 1.87 13.39 8.56
CA LEU A 121 1.11 13.62 7.33
C LEU A 121 -0.35 13.15 7.44
N LEU A 122 -0.64 12.17 8.29
CA LEU A 122 -2.02 11.73 8.51
C LEU A 122 -2.91 12.85 9.05
N ALA A 123 -2.37 13.72 9.90
CA ALA A 123 -3.10 14.90 10.43
C ALA A 123 -3.43 15.93 9.34
N ILE A 124 -2.63 16.01 8.27
CA ILE A 124 -2.92 16.85 7.11
C ILE A 124 -4.09 16.25 6.32
N LEU A 125 -4.13 14.93 6.16
CA LEU A 125 -5.21 14.21 5.49
C LEU A 125 -6.55 14.19 6.28
N GLN A 126 -6.56 14.69 7.51
CA GLN A 126 -7.79 14.93 8.29
C GLN A 126 -8.43 16.29 7.97
N GLN A 127 -7.68 17.21 7.34
CA GLN A 127 -8.21 18.53 6.99
C GLN A 127 -9.22 18.44 5.83
N ASP A 128 -10.07 19.45 5.70
CA ASP A 128 -11.15 19.52 4.70
C ASP A 128 -10.68 19.60 3.24
N GLY A 129 -9.40 19.92 3.04
CA GLY A 129 -8.83 20.16 1.71
C GLY A 129 -8.98 18.93 0.81
N PRO A 130 -9.29 19.11 -0.49
CA PRO A 130 -9.31 17.99 -1.41
C PRO A 130 -7.88 17.48 -1.62
N PHE A 131 -7.63 16.23 -1.24
CA PHE A 131 -6.38 15.53 -1.50
C PHE A 131 -6.59 14.38 -2.49
N THR A 132 -5.57 14.06 -3.27
CA THR A 132 -5.53 12.83 -4.04
C THR A 132 -4.33 12.02 -3.55
N VAL A 133 -4.59 10.88 -2.94
CA VAL A 133 -3.55 10.06 -2.32
C VAL A 133 -3.24 8.87 -3.22
N PHE A 134 -1.99 8.75 -3.65
CA PHE A 134 -1.45 7.58 -4.33
C PHE A 134 -0.78 6.67 -3.31
N GLY A 135 -1.59 5.89 -2.59
CA GLY A 135 -1.10 5.08 -1.49
C GLY A 135 -0.26 3.91 -1.98
N ILE A 136 0.85 3.68 -1.28
CA ILE A 136 1.82 2.62 -1.57
C ILE A 136 1.41 1.37 -0.78
N PRO A 137 1.24 0.21 -1.43
CA PRO A 137 0.90 -1.02 -0.74
C PRO A 137 2.06 -1.51 0.13
N ASN A 138 1.74 -2.28 1.19
CA ASN A 138 2.75 -2.85 2.10
C ASN A 138 3.84 -3.59 1.33
N SER A 139 3.49 -4.41 0.34
CA SER A 139 4.46 -5.19 -0.45
C SER A 139 5.53 -4.34 -1.14
N ALA A 140 5.16 -3.16 -1.63
CA ALA A 140 6.10 -2.23 -2.27
C ALA A 140 7.02 -1.55 -1.23
N LEU A 141 6.49 -1.22 -0.04
CA LEU A 141 7.28 -0.65 1.06
C LEU A 141 8.23 -1.70 1.66
N GLU A 142 7.77 -2.93 1.89
CA GLU A 142 8.58 -4.04 2.38
C GLU A 142 9.74 -4.35 1.41
N THR A 143 9.46 -4.36 0.10
CA THR A 143 10.50 -4.56 -0.93
C THR A 143 11.55 -3.45 -0.88
N TYR A 144 11.11 -2.20 -0.72
CA TYR A 144 12.02 -1.06 -0.60
C TYR A 144 12.84 -1.11 0.71
N ASP A 145 12.22 -1.50 1.83
CA ASP A 145 12.90 -1.61 3.13
C ASP A 145 13.98 -2.70 3.09
N ALA A 146 13.66 -3.86 2.48
CA ALA A 146 14.61 -4.94 2.28
C ALA A 146 15.82 -4.51 1.43
N GLN A 147 15.59 -3.67 0.40
CA GLN A 147 16.67 -3.13 -0.45
C GLN A 147 17.50 -2.05 0.25
N THR A 148 16.94 -1.34 1.23
CA THR A 148 17.60 -0.23 1.95
C THR A 148 18.15 -0.62 3.32
N GLY A 149 18.09 -1.91 3.67
CA GLY A 149 18.71 -2.47 4.87
C GLY A 149 17.83 -2.37 6.13
N ASN A 150 16.51 -2.43 5.98
CA ASN A 150 15.53 -2.46 7.07
C ASN A 150 15.57 -1.21 7.98
N LYS A 151 15.68 -0.04 7.35
CA LYS A 151 15.81 1.25 8.06
C LYS A 151 14.64 2.19 7.84
N LEU A 152 13.55 1.75 7.20
CA LEU A 152 12.40 2.60 6.90
C LEU A 152 11.79 3.25 8.15
N THR A 153 11.80 2.54 9.28
CA THR A 153 11.26 3.01 10.57
C THR A 153 12.32 3.60 11.51
N SER A 154 13.58 3.71 11.07
CA SER A 154 14.62 4.34 11.87
C SER A 154 14.32 5.83 12.08
N PRO A 155 14.48 6.39 13.29
CA PRO A 155 14.24 7.81 13.55
C PRO A 155 15.08 8.72 12.64
N ASP A 156 16.30 8.30 12.29
CA ASP A 156 17.22 9.03 11.40
C ASP A 156 16.64 9.24 9.99
N ASN A 157 15.75 8.36 9.54
CA ASN A 157 15.18 8.40 8.19
C ASN A 157 13.85 9.16 8.11
N THR A 158 13.30 9.62 9.24
CA THR A 158 11.97 10.23 9.30
C THR A 158 11.79 11.39 8.32
N ALA A 159 12.83 12.23 8.14
CA ALA A 159 12.79 13.34 7.21
C ALA A 159 12.69 12.87 5.74
N VAL A 160 13.48 11.87 5.36
CA VAL A 160 13.48 11.27 4.02
C VAL A 160 12.15 10.58 3.75
N ILE A 161 11.61 9.84 4.72
CA ILE A 161 10.30 9.19 4.58
C ILE A 161 9.19 10.21 4.44
N LYS A 162 9.23 11.31 5.21
CA LYS A 162 8.25 12.39 5.06
C LYS A 162 8.29 12.98 3.65
N GLU A 163 9.47 13.17 3.08
CA GLU A 163 9.66 13.62 1.71
C GLU A 163 9.01 12.64 0.71
N ILE A 164 9.35 11.35 0.79
CA ILE A 164 8.78 10.29 -0.06
C ILE A 164 7.24 10.23 0.06
N LEU A 165 6.69 10.22 1.27
CA LEU A 165 5.25 10.14 1.47
C LEU A 165 4.53 11.41 1.02
N SER A 166 5.10 12.59 1.27
CA SER A 166 4.52 13.86 0.81
C SER A 166 4.48 13.98 -0.72
N TYR A 167 5.34 13.25 -1.43
CA TYR A 167 5.33 13.15 -2.88
C TYR A 167 4.15 12.30 -3.40
N THR A 168 3.67 11.33 -2.61
CA THR A 168 2.49 10.51 -2.96
C THR A 168 1.15 11.23 -2.75
N ILE A 169 1.15 12.35 -2.03
CA ILE A 169 -0.07 13.11 -1.72
C ILE A 169 -0.14 14.33 -2.63
N VAL A 170 -1.14 14.37 -3.49
CA VAL A 170 -1.40 15.46 -4.44
C VAL A 170 -2.44 16.41 -3.89
N LYS A 171 -2.20 17.71 -4.07
CA LYS A 171 -3.15 18.78 -3.77
C LYS A 171 -4.25 18.82 -4.84
N GLY A 172 -5.50 18.89 -4.39
CA GLY A 172 -6.67 18.96 -5.25
C GLY A 172 -7.35 17.60 -5.46
N ARG A 173 -8.58 17.66 -5.97
CA ARG A 173 -9.37 16.49 -6.34
C ARG A 173 -9.05 16.11 -7.78
N TRP A 174 -8.43 14.95 -7.96
CA TRP A 174 -8.05 14.41 -9.26
C TRP A 174 -8.73 13.06 -9.48
N PRO A 175 -10.03 13.04 -9.83
CA PRO A 175 -10.68 11.80 -10.25
C PRO A 175 -10.08 11.31 -11.57
N LEU A 176 -10.20 10.01 -11.83
CA LEU A 176 -9.54 9.35 -12.95
C LEU A 176 -9.90 9.99 -14.29
N ALA A 177 -11.17 10.35 -14.49
CA ALA A 177 -11.64 11.03 -15.70
C ALA A 177 -10.92 12.38 -15.92
N LYS A 178 -10.72 13.16 -14.85
CA LYS A 178 -10.01 14.45 -14.92
C LYS A 178 -8.52 14.25 -15.23
N ILE A 179 -7.87 13.25 -14.62
CA ILE A 179 -6.48 12.92 -14.93
C ILE A 179 -6.34 12.54 -16.41
N LYS A 180 -7.20 11.64 -16.89
CA LYS A 180 -7.21 11.20 -18.31
C LYS A 180 -7.43 12.37 -19.26
N GLN A 181 -8.45 13.20 -19.00
CA GLN A 181 -8.73 14.37 -19.83
C GLN A 181 -7.57 15.37 -19.84
N ALA A 182 -6.99 15.67 -18.68
CA ALA A 182 -5.86 16.61 -18.59
C ALA A 182 -4.60 16.07 -19.28
N ALA A 183 -4.32 14.77 -19.15
CA ALA A 183 -3.20 14.13 -19.83
C ALA A 183 -3.38 14.17 -21.36
N LEU A 184 -4.56 13.81 -21.86
CA LEU A 184 -4.85 13.78 -23.30
C LEU A 184 -4.91 15.19 -23.94
N ALA A 185 -5.27 16.20 -23.17
CA ALA A 185 -5.27 17.60 -23.62
C ALA A 185 -3.85 18.21 -23.68
N SER A 186 -2.87 17.59 -23.01
CA SER A 186 -1.50 18.08 -22.96
C SER A 186 -0.73 17.72 -24.25
N PRO A 187 0.10 18.63 -24.80
CA PRO A 187 0.96 18.32 -25.93
C PRO A 187 1.93 17.16 -25.68
N THR A 188 2.32 16.95 -24.41
CA THR A 188 3.20 15.86 -23.98
C THR A 188 2.45 14.58 -23.61
N GLN A 189 1.12 14.55 -23.79
CA GLN A 189 0.24 13.44 -23.40
C GLN A 189 0.32 13.06 -21.91
N SER A 190 0.79 13.98 -21.07
CA SER A 190 1.01 13.80 -19.64
C SER A 190 0.61 15.05 -18.86
N VAL A 191 0.08 14.87 -17.65
CA VAL A 191 -0.28 15.94 -16.71
C VAL A 191 0.63 15.94 -15.49
N GLY A 192 1.13 17.11 -15.09
CA GLY A 192 1.87 17.29 -13.84
C GLY A 192 0.92 17.58 -12.67
N LEU A 193 0.91 16.71 -11.68
CA LEU A 193 0.08 16.82 -10.48
C LEU A 193 0.89 17.46 -9.33
N PRO A 194 0.39 18.55 -8.71
CA PRO A 194 1.12 19.24 -7.64
C PRO A 194 1.08 18.47 -6.32
N THR A 195 2.23 17.98 -5.84
CA THR A 195 2.34 17.20 -4.60
C THR A 195 2.48 18.07 -3.34
N LEU A 196 2.34 17.50 -2.15
CA LEU A 196 2.65 18.17 -0.89
C LEU A 196 4.14 18.47 -0.73
N ASN A 197 5.00 17.64 -1.34
CA ASN A 197 6.44 17.86 -1.38
C ASN A 197 6.84 19.11 -2.19
N GLY A 198 5.97 19.57 -3.11
CA GLY A 198 6.22 20.71 -4.00
C GLY A 198 6.72 20.32 -5.39
N GLN A 199 7.15 19.07 -5.57
CA GLN A 199 7.49 18.50 -6.87
C GLN A 199 6.23 18.04 -7.64
N LEU A 200 6.34 17.90 -8.97
CA LEU A 200 5.24 17.45 -9.82
C LEU A 200 5.31 15.93 -10.00
N LEU A 201 4.20 15.25 -9.67
CA LEU A 201 4.00 13.85 -10.01
C LEU A 201 3.37 13.77 -11.41
N SER A 202 4.06 13.17 -12.37
CA SER A 202 3.55 13.03 -13.73
C SER A 202 2.51 11.91 -13.78
N ALA A 203 1.43 12.11 -14.52
CA ALA A 203 0.42 11.09 -14.78
C ALA A 203 0.02 11.10 -16.26
N TRP A 204 -0.06 9.92 -16.88
CA TRP A 204 -0.45 9.75 -18.27
C TRP A 204 -1.28 8.48 -18.46
N VAL A 205 -1.87 8.33 -19.64
CA VAL A 205 -2.61 7.12 -20.02
C VAL A 205 -1.66 6.22 -20.80
N ASP A 206 -1.49 4.99 -20.34
CA ASP A 206 -0.74 3.98 -21.07
C ASP A 206 -1.58 3.47 -22.25
N GLY A 207 -1.03 3.59 -23.46
CA GLY A 207 -1.74 3.31 -24.72
C GLY A 207 -2.24 1.86 -24.85
N PRO A 208 -1.40 0.83 -24.56
CA PRO A 208 -1.79 -0.57 -24.65
C PRO A 208 -2.82 -1.00 -23.60
N SER A 209 -2.69 -0.54 -22.34
CA SER A 209 -3.56 -0.99 -21.25
C SER A 209 -4.77 -0.07 -20.99
N GLY A 210 -4.74 1.18 -21.46
CA GLY A 210 -5.73 2.21 -21.15
C GLY A 210 -5.76 2.63 -19.67
N GLN A 211 -4.79 2.14 -18.88
CA GLN A 211 -4.63 2.45 -17.47
C GLN A 211 -3.90 3.77 -17.28
N VAL A 212 -4.14 4.43 -16.14
CA VAL A 212 -3.34 5.60 -15.76
C VAL A 212 -2.07 5.10 -15.10
N VAL A 213 -0.95 5.65 -15.54
CA VAL A 213 0.38 5.43 -14.98
C VAL A 213 0.85 6.74 -14.37
N ILE A 214 1.45 6.65 -13.18
CA ILE A 214 2.10 7.76 -12.51
C ILE A 214 3.62 7.59 -12.55
N GLY A 215 4.37 8.68 -12.46
CA GLY A 215 5.83 8.60 -12.44
C GLY A 215 6.52 9.91 -12.08
N ASN A 216 7.82 9.83 -11.86
CA ASN A 216 8.64 10.96 -11.43
C ASN A 216 9.37 11.71 -12.55
N GLY A 217 9.13 11.34 -13.81
CA GLY A 217 9.83 11.92 -14.95
C GLY A 217 11.30 11.52 -15.07
N GLN A 218 11.81 10.66 -14.18
CA GLN A 218 13.18 10.11 -14.18
C GLN A 218 13.21 8.60 -14.45
N GLY A 219 12.16 8.07 -15.09
CA GLY A 219 12.06 6.66 -15.45
C GLY A 219 11.46 5.74 -14.39
N MET A 220 11.15 6.24 -13.19
CA MET A 220 10.35 5.48 -12.22
C MET A 220 8.87 5.72 -12.47
N THR A 221 8.12 4.64 -12.64
CA THR A 221 6.71 4.66 -12.98
C THR A 221 5.95 3.59 -12.20
N SER A 222 4.68 3.83 -11.89
CA SER A 222 3.79 2.85 -11.30
C SER A 222 2.42 2.91 -11.95
N HIS A 223 1.84 1.75 -12.21
CA HIS A 223 0.44 1.62 -12.60
C HIS A 223 -0.47 1.73 -11.37
N LEU A 224 -1.75 2.03 -11.60
CA LEU A 224 -2.79 2.08 -10.56
C LEU A 224 -3.60 0.78 -10.56
N TRP A 225 -3.83 0.19 -9.37
CA TRP A 225 -4.65 -1.02 -9.21
C TRP A 225 -6.15 -0.78 -9.38
N VAL A 226 -6.63 0.38 -8.96
CA VAL A 226 -8.06 0.71 -8.90
C VAL A 226 -8.36 2.00 -9.63
N THR A 227 -9.62 2.14 -10.07
CA THR A 227 -10.13 3.32 -10.78
C THR A 227 -10.26 4.58 -9.91
N GLY A 228 -9.87 4.50 -8.64
CA GLY A 228 -9.92 5.58 -7.66
C GLY A 228 -11.16 5.49 -6.79
N ILE A 229 -10.94 5.50 -5.49
CA ILE A 229 -12.01 5.44 -4.48
C ILE A 229 -12.30 6.88 -4.04
N PRO A 230 -13.49 7.45 -4.35
CA PRO A 230 -13.85 8.78 -3.90
C PRO A 230 -13.98 8.80 -2.37
N GLN A 231 -13.55 9.88 -1.74
CA GLN A 231 -13.62 10.15 -0.31
C GLN A 231 -14.21 11.55 -0.07
N SER A 232 -14.59 11.86 1.17
CA SER A 232 -15.24 13.15 1.47
C SER A 232 -14.30 14.31 1.19
N ASN A 233 -13.04 14.17 1.57
CA ASN A 233 -11.98 15.15 1.34
C ASN A 233 -11.00 14.75 0.21
N GLY A 234 -11.40 13.88 -0.73
CA GLY A 234 -10.44 13.50 -1.76
C GLY A 234 -10.75 12.30 -2.65
N VAL A 235 -9.68 11.70 -3.17
CA VAL A 235 -9.69 10.42 -3.90
C VAL A 235 -8.48 9.59 -3.46
N LEU A 236 -8.71 8.30 -3.21
CA LEU A 236 -7.68 7.33 -2.87
C LEU A 236 -7.38 6.41 -4.06
N TYR A 237 -6.10 6.26 -4.37
CA TYR A 237 -5.58 5.33 -5.36
C TYR A 237 -4.59 4.37 -4.70
N PHE A 238 -4.47 3.17 -5.27
CA PHE A 238 -3.47 2.17 -4.89
C PHE A 238 -2.46 2.03 -6.03
N THR A 239 -1.19 2.20 -5.73
CA THR A 239 -0.10 2.02 -6.69
C THR A 239 0.36 0.56 -6.73
N GLN A 240 0.94 0.13 -7.84
CA GLN A 240 1.60 -1.17 -7.94
C GLN A 240 3.01 -1.14 -7.36
N ASP A 241 3.72 -0.03 -7.57
CA ASP A 241 5.12 0.15 -7.19
C ASP A 241 5.33 1.46 -6.42
N LEU A 242 6.53 1.61 -5.86
CA LEU A 242 6.99 2.81 -5.21
C LEU A 242 7.50 3.83 -6.24
N VAL A 243 6.98 5.05 -6.20
CA VAL A 243 7.50 6.17 -7.00
C VAL A 243 8.21 7.15 -6.07
N LEU A 244 9.53 7.27 -6.23
CA LEU A 244 10.34 8.18 -5.43
C LEU A 244 10.31 9.60 -6.01
N PRO A 245 10.40 10.64 -5.15
CA PRO A 245 10.56 12.01 -5.61
C PRO A 245 11.80 12.11 -6.52
N PRO A 246 11.74 12.92 -7.59
CA PRO A 246 12.94 13.14 -8.39
C PRO A 246 14.02 13.77 -7.51
N VAL A 247 15.26 13.31 -7.65
CA VAL A 247 16.40 13.87 -6.93
C VAL A 247 16.67 15.30 -7.44
N ALA A 248 15.99 16.27 -6.86
CA ALA A 248 16.42 17.66 -6.97
C ALA A 248 17.75 17.74 -6.21
N GLN A 249 18.79 18.29 -6.83
CA GLN A 249 20.06 18.57 -6.14
C GLN A 249 19.76 19.50 -4.95
N GLN A 250 19.60 18.94 -3.76
CA GLN A 250 19.52 19.68 -2.51
C GLN A 250 20.92 20.22 -2.22
N ASN A 251 21.24 21.41 -2.76
CA ASN A 251 22.38 22.23 -2.33
C ASN A 251 22.04 23.70 -2.58
N ALA A 252 21.42 24.35 -1.58
CA ALA A 252 21.63 25.77 -1.25
C ALA A 252 20.56 26.23 -0.24
N ALA A 253 20.74 25.90 1.04
CA ALA A 253 20.37 26.77 2.16
C ALA A 253 20.71 26.09 3.48
N THR A 254 21.95 26.21 3.93
CA THR A 254 22.31 26.68 5.30
C THR A 254 23.83 26.74 5.48
N SER A 255 24.29 27.94 5.85
CA SER A 255 25.51 28.30 6.60
C SER A 255 26.92 27.99 6.04
N THR A 256 27.56 29.02 5.47
CA THR A 256 28.88 29.50 5.94
C THR A 256 28.99 31.02 5.71
N SER A 257 29.31 31.74 6.77
CA SER A 257 29.62 33.17 6.81
C SER A 257 31.09 33.46 6.47
N ALA A 258 31.33 34.64 5.88
CA ALA A 258 32.57 35.43 5.85
C ALA A 258 33.82 34.91 5.11
N SER A 259 34.20 35.59 4.02
CA SER A 259 35.44 36.40 3.93
C SER A 259 35.56 37.05 2.53
N ALA A 260 36.10 38.26 2.50
CA ALA A 260 36.17 39.18 1.37
C ALA A 260 37.38 38.94 0.42
N ALA A 261 37.32 39.63 -0.74
CA ALA A 261 38.36 39.92 -1.74
C ALA A 261 38.80 38.73 -2.63
N SER A 262 38.99 38.82 -3.96
CA SER A 262 39.26 39.94 -4.89
C SER A 262 39.18 39.45 -6.36
N VAL A 263 38.71 40.31 -7.27
CA VAL A 263 39.16 40.55 -8.67
C VAL A 263 39.09 39.41 -9.73
N THR A 264 38.42 39.73 -10.83
CA THR A 264 38.19 39.08 -12.16
C THR A 264 39.47 38.75 -12.97
N PRO A 265 39.41 38.22 -14.22
CA PRO A 265 38.61 37.15 -14.85
C PRO A 265 39.50 36.18 -15.69
N ALA A 266 39.02 34.98 -16.09
CA ALA A 266 39.36 34.35 -17.38
C ALA A 266 38.69 32.97 -17.53
N ASN A 267 37.81 32.86 -18.52
CA ASN A 267 37.48 31.59 -19.18
C ASN A 267 38.43 31.47 -20.41
N PRO A 268 38.79 30.27 -20.91
CA PRO A 268 37.80 29.54 -21.70
C PRO A 268 37.87 27.99 -21.69
N LEU A 269 36.69 27.38 -21.88
CA LEU A 269 36.38 26.15 -22.62
C LEU A 269 36.70 24.75 -22.01
N PRO A 270 35.66 23.98 -21.61
CA PRO A 270 35.72 22.52 -21.62
C PRO A 270 34.50 21.91 -22.36
N THR A 271 34.37 22.14 -23.67
CA THR A 271 33.27 21.52 -24.47
C THR A 271 33.70 20.31 -25.29
N ALA A 272 34.99 20.13 -25.57
CA ALA A 272 35.47 19.02 -26.40
C ALA A 272 35.46 17.66 -25.67
N GLN A 273 35.80 17.63 -24.37
CA GLN A 273 35.86 16.38 -23.59
C GLN A 273 34.46 15.84 -23.22
N ALA A 274 33.51 16.74 -22.93
CA ALA A 274 32.13 16.35 -22.63
C ALA A 274 31.40 15.76 -23.85
N GLN A 275 31.66 16.30 -25.05
CA GLN A 275 31.07 15.78 -26.29
C GLN A 275 31.67 14.43 -26.70
N ALA A 276 32.97 14.21 -26.48
CA ALA A 276 33.62 12.92 -26.75
C ALA A 276 33.09 11.79 -25.83
N GLN A 277 32.84 12.09 -24.56
CA GLN A 277 32.27 11.11 -23.62
C GLN A 277 30.80 10.79 -23.92
N ALA A 278 30.00 11.78 -24.33
CA ALA A 278 28.61 11.58 -24.73
C ALA A 278 28.49 10.68 -25.99
N GLN A 279 29.37 10.85 -26.97
CA GLN A 279 29.38 10.00 -28.17
C GLN A 279 29.83 8.57 -27.87
N ALA A 280 30.82 8.38 -26.97
CA ALA A 280 31.25 7.04 -26.55
C ALA A 280 30.14 6.28 -25.81
N GLN A 281 29.37 6.96 -24.94
CA GLN A 281 28.24 6.36 -24.22
C GLN A 281 27.09 6.00 -25.17
N ALA A 282 26.79 6.85 -26.16
CA ALA A 282 25.75 6.56 -27.16
C ALA A 282 26.08 5.33 -28.02
N GLN A 283 27.35 5.16 -28.40
CA GLN A 283 27.79 3.98 -29.17
C GLN A 283 27.74 2.69 -28.33
N ALA A 284 28.11 2.76 -27.03
CA ALA A 284 28.01 1.63 -26.12
C ALA A 284 26.55 1.17 -25.90
N GLN A 285 25.61 2.12 -25.75
CA GLN A 285 24.19 1.82 -25.61
C GLN A 285 23.59 1.21 -26.88
N ALA A 286 23.98 1.71 -28.07
CA ALA A 286 23.54 1.15 -29.34
C ALA A 286 24.02 -0.30 -29.54
N GLN A 287 25.26 -0.62 -29.16
CA GLN A 287 25.78 -1.99 -29.23
C GLN A 287 25.07 -2.93 -28.24
N ALA A 288 24.78 -2.47 -27.03
CA ALA A 288 24.04 -3.25 -26.04
C ALA A 288 22.61 -3.56 -26.49
N GLN A 289 21.91 -2.59 -27.10
CA GLN A 289 20.58 -2.80 -27.65
C GLN A 289 20.58 -3.78 -28.84
N ALA A 290 21.57 -3.69 -29.72
CA ALA A 290 21.72 -4.63 -30.84
C ALA A 290 21.95 -6.08 -30.37
N GLN A 291 22.76 -6.27 -29.33
CA GLN A 291 23.00 -7.60 -28.74
C GLN A 291 21.74 -8.14 -28.04
N ALA A 292 21.00 -7.29 -27.33
CA ALA A 292 19.74 -7.69 -26.68
C ALA A 292 18.67 -8.10 -27.71
N GLN A 293 18.57 -7.37 -28.83
CA GLN A 293 17.64 -7.73 -29.92
C GLN A 293 18.04 -9.04 -30.61
N ALA A 294 19.34 -9.27 -30.83
CA ALA A 294 19.83 -10.53 -31.41
C ALA A 294 19.53 -11.73 -30.49
N GLN A 295 19.71 -11.58 -29.18
CA GLN A 295 19.38 -12.63 -28.20
C GLN A 295 17.86 -12.89 -28.13
N ALA A 296 17.04 -11.84 -28.18
CA ALA A 296 15.58 -11.98 -28.21
C ALA A 296 15.09 -12.71 -29.48
N GLN A 297 15.68 -12.41 -30.64
CA GLN A 297 15.35 -13.10 -31.89
C GLN A 297 15.78 -14.57 -31.87
N ALA A 298 16.95 -14.87 -31.30
CA ALA A 298 17.42 -16.26 -31.14
C ALA A 298 16.50 -17.07 -30.20
N GLN A 299 16.05 -16.47 -29.10
CA GLN A 299 15.10 -17.11 -28.17
C GLN A 299 13.73 -17.33 -28.82
N ALA A 300 13.23 -16.37 -29.61
CA ALA A 300 11.97 -16.51 -30.34
C ALA A 300 12.04 -17.64 -31.39
N GLN A 301 13.15 -17.76 -32.11
CA GLN A 301 13.36 -18.87 -33.07
C GLN A 301 13.45 -20.23 -32.37
N ALA A 302 14.12 -20.31 -31.21
CA ALA A 302 14.17 -21.54 -30.42
C ALA A 302 12.78 -21.96 -29.90
N GLN A 303 11.97 -21.00 -29.44
CA GLN A 303 10.59 -21.27 -29.01
C GLN A 303 9.70 -21.71 -30.18
N ALA A 304 9.85 -21.11 -31.37
CA ALA A 304 9.11 -21.52 -32.56
C ALA A 304 9.46 -22.96 -32.99
N GLN A 305 10.73 -23.37 -32.89
CA GLN A 305 11.15 -24.74 -33.19
C GLN A 305 10.64 -25.77 -32.15
N ALA A 306 10.59 -25.38 -30.86
CA ALA A 306 10.01 -26.20 -29.80
C ALA A 306 8.47 -26.37 -29.95
N GLN A 307 7.79 -25.33 -30.44
CA GLN A 307 6.35 -25.40 -30.75
C GLN A 307 6.07 -26.25 -32.01
N ALA A 308 6.92 -26.17 -33.04
CA ALA A 308 6.77 -27.02 -34.23
C ALA A 308 6.94 -28.52 -33.93
N SER A 309 7.85 -28.87 -33.03
CA SER A 309 8.09 -30.27 -32.62
C SER A 309 7.01 -30.83 -31.68
N THR A 310 6.34 -29.97 -30.90
CA THR A 310 5.18 -30.36 -30.06
C THR A 310 3.89 -30.51 -30.87
N VAL A 311 3.72 -29.76 -31.96
CA VAL A 311 2.60 -29.92 -32.90
C VAL A 311 2.75 -31.20 -33.73
N ALA A 312 3.97 -31.56 -34.17
CA ALA A 312 4.22 -32.82 -34.88
C ALA A 312 3.94 -34.08 -34.03
N ALA A 313 4.09 -33.99 -32.70
CA ALA A 313 3.77 -35.07 -31.78
C ALA A 313 2.25 -35.25 -31.52
N ARG A 314 1.41 -34.25 -31.83
CA ARG A 314 -0.06 -34.31 -31.66
C ARG A 314 -0.82 -34.87 -32.87
N THR A 315 -0.15 -35.14 -33.98
CA THR A 315 -0.77 -35.64 -35.23
C THR A 315 -0.64 -37.14 -35.46
N GLN A 316 -0.36 -37.96 -34.43
CA GLN A 316 -0.54 -39.41 -34.54
C GLN A 316 -2.02 -39.78 -34.31
N PRO A 317 -2.74 -40.35 -35.29
CA PRO A 317 -4.11 -40.77 -35.09
C PRO A 317 -4.15 -42.04 -34.22
N ALA A 318 -4.75 -41.93 -33.04
CA ALA A 318 -5.09 -43.09 -32.22
C ALA A 318 -6.21 -43.88 -32.90
N THR A 319 -5.88 -45.02 -33.51
CA THR A 319 -6.85 -46.05 -33.90
C THR A 319 -7.44 -46.66 -32.62
N ALA A 320 -8.67 -46.26 -32.27
CA ALA A 320 -9.43 -46.88 -31.21
C ALA A 320 -10.07 -48.19 -31.72
N THR A 321 -9.51 -49.32 -31.32
CA THR A 321 -10.07 -50.65 -31.58
C THR A 321 -11.20 -50.92 -30.58
N TYR A 322 -12.43 -51.02 -31.07
CA TYR A 322 -13.62 -51.35 -30.27
C TYR A 322 -13.71 -52.88 -30.11
N THR A 323 -13.49 -53.42 -28.92
CA THR A 323 -13.81 -54.83 -28.61
C THR A 323 -14.94 -54.90 -27.58
N SER A 324 -16.10 -55.33 -28.08
CA SER A 324 -17.31 -55.58 -27.31
C SER A 324 -17.11 -56.81 -26.40
N ARG A 325 -17.24 -56.65 -25.08
CA ARG A 325 -17.33 -57.76 -24.12
C ARG A 325 -18.76 -57.82 -23.58
N LYS A 326 -19.52 -58.82 -24.03
CA LYS A 326 -20.81 -59.25 -23.47
C LYS A 326 -20.60 -60.10 -22.21
N GLU A 327 -21.67 -60.19 -21.40
CA GLU A 327 -21.92 -61.09 -20.26
C GLU A 327 -21.17 -60.74 -18.96
N ASN A 328 -21.81 -60.56 -17.80
CA ASN A 328 -22.87 -61.38 -17.21
C ASN A 328 -23.66 -60.55 -16.16
N LEU A 329 -25.00 -60.52 -16.27
CA LEU A 329 -25.90 -59.85 -15.32
C LEU A 329 -26.46 -60.91 -14.35
N ALA A 330 -25.99 -60.92 -13.11
CA ALA A 330 -26.51 -61.82 -12.07
C ALA A 330 -27.78 -61.21 -11.43
N THR A 331 -28.89 -61.93 -11.52
CA THR A 331 -30.18 -61.66 -10.87
C THR A 331 -30.13 -61.92 -9.35
N PRO A 332 -30.71 -61.06 -8.50
CA PRO A 332 -30.89 -61.34 -7.07
C PRO A 332 -32.14 -62.22 -6.80
N PRO A 333 -32.14 -63.05 -5.74
CA PRO A 333 -33.25 -63.95 -5.42
C PRO A 333 -34.43 -63.25 -4.72
N VAL A 334 -35.64 -63.71 -5.06
CA VAL A 334 -36.94 -63.31 -4.51
C VAL A 334 -37.12 -63.91 -3.11
N LEU A 335 -37.49 -63.06 -2.13
CA LEU A 335 -37.93 -63.46 -0.79
C LEU A 335 -39.41 -63.09 -0.65
N GLN A 336 -40.23 -64.10 -0.34
CA GLN A 336 -41.68 -64.07 -0.24
C GLN A 336 -42.06 -64.24 1.24
N LEU A 337 -42.87 -63.31 1.78
CA LEU A 337 -43.45 -63.35 3.15
C LEU A 337 -44.40 -64.56 3.31
N PRO A 338 -44.62 -65.08 4.55
CA PRO A 338 -45.45 -64.42 5.57
C PRO A 338 -44.70 -63.78 6.75
#